data_AF-A0A9E6CH92-F1
#
_entry.id   AF-A0A9E6CH92-F1
#
_cell.length_a   1.000
_cell.length_b   1.000
_cell.length_c   1.000
_cell.angle_alpha   90.00
_cell.angle_beta   90.00
_cell.angle_gamma   90.00
#
_symmetry.space_group_name_H-M   'P 1'
#
loop_
_entity.id
_entity.type
_entity.pdbx_description
1 polymer ?
#
loop_
_entity_poly.entity_id
_entity_poly.type
_entity_poly.pdbx_seq_one_letter_code
_entity_poly.pdbx_strand_id
1 'polypeptide(L)'
;MFNAVCRTLKNRKGFTLVELMVVVIIIGILAGIAIPAYNNVTTNAMKKAHDANVRTLMGAATACVASEGKPSSDVIWNGTPSSGTTHKWENYVNPPWPKVPDGHSSAGNSYSVTIKASDGSVTVTPALGSY
;
A
#
# COMPACT_ATOMS: atom_id res chain seq x y z
N MET A 1 -60.22 -33.26 -27.16
CA MET A 1 -58.92 -32.71 -26.72
C MET A 1 -59.19 -31.61 -25.70
N PHE A 2 -59.11 -31.91 -24.40
CA PHE A 2 -59.26 -30.91 -23.35
C PHE A 2 -57.87 -30.51 -22.87
N ASN A 3 -57.49 -29.26 -23.14
CA ASN A 3 -56.23 -28.67 -22.72
C ASN A 3 -56.36 -28.21 -21.26
N ALA A 4 -55.69 -28.90 -20.33
CA ALA A 4 -55.60 -28.48 -18.94
C ALA A 4 -54.36 -27.60 -18.76
N VAL A 5 -54.53 -26.28 -18.85
CA VAL A 5 -53.49 -25.32 -18.46
C VAL A 5 -53.56 -25.14 -16.96
N CYS A 6 -52.64 -25.77 -16.22
CA CYS A 6 -52.52 -25.60 -14.79
C CYS A 6 -51.82 -24.26 -14.48
N ARG A 7 -52.59 -23.23 -14.13
CA ARG A 7 -52.10 -21.89 -13.79
C ARG A 7 -51.46 -21.91 -12.40
N THR A 8 -50.13 -21.91 -12.34
CA THR A 8 -49.37 -21.74 -11.09
C THR A 8 -49.67 -20.36 -10.50
N LEU A 9 -50.33 -20.30 -9.35
CA LEU A 9 -50.51 -19.06 -8.59
C LEU A 9 -49.15 -18.66 -8.00
N LYS A 10 -48.40 -17.78 -8.69
CA LYS A 10 -47.19 -17.18 -8.13
C LYS A 10 -47.59 -16.32 -6.92
N ASN A 11 -47.34 -16.84 -5.71
CA ASN A 11 -47.42 -16.09 -4.45
C ASN A 11 -46.50 -14.87 -4.54
N ARG A 12 -47.07 -13.70 -4.84
CA ARG A 12 -46.34 -12.43 -4.79
C ARG A 12 -46.25 -11.98 -3.33
N LYS A 13 -45.29 -12.56 -2.59
CA LYS A 13 -44.83 -11.98 -1.33
C LYS A 13 -44.10 -10.67 -1.65
N GLY A 14 -44.76 -9.54 -1.43
CA GLY A 14 -44.16 -8.23 -1.54
C GLY A 14 -43.29 -7.94 -0.31
N PHE A 15 -42.10 -7.40 -0.53
CA PHE A 15 -41.26 -6.87 0.55
C PHE A 15 -41.98 -5.70 1.20
N THR A 16 -42.11 -5.70 2.53
CA THR A 16 -42.79 -4.58 3.21
C THR A 16 -41.84 -3.38 3.29
N LEU A 17 -42.37 -2.15 3.14
CA LEU A 17 -41.57 -0.94 3.34
C LEU A 17 -40.98 -0.85 4.75
N VAL A 18 -41.68 -1.43 5.73
CA VAL A 18 -41.24 -1.49 7.13
C VAL A 18 -40.03 -2.41 7.28
N GLU A 19 -39.99 -3.56 6.59
CA GLU A 19 -38.78 -4.41 6.55
C GLU A 19 -37.59 -3.66 5.98
N LEU A 20 -37.78 -2.86 4.92
CA LEU A 20 -36.70 -2.07 4.35
C LEU A 20 -36.20 -0.99 5.32
N MET A 21 -37.12 -0.32 6.02
CA MET A 21 -36.81 0.76 6.94
C MET A 21 -35.95 0.29 8.11
N VAL A 22 -36.31 -0.83 8.75
CA VAL A 22 -35.55 -1.35 9.89
C VAL A 22 -34.14 -1.78 9.45
N VAL A 23 -34.01 -2.35 8.26
CA VAL A 23 -32.71 -2.79 7.72
C VAL A 23 -31.76 -1.60 7.49
N VAL A 24 -32.23 -0.52 6.85
CA VAL A 24 -31.37 0.65 6.62
C VAL A 24 -30.98 1.36 7.92
N ILE A 25 -31.83 1.33 8.94
CA ILE A 25 -31.49 1.87 10.27
C ILE A 25 -30.36 1.05 10.91
N ILE A 26 -30.46 -0.28 10.89
CA ILE A 26 -29.41 -1.15 11.45
C ILE A 26 -28.10 -0.97 10.68
N ILE A 27 -28.15 -0.96 9.34
CA ILE A 27 -26.95 -0.71 8.51
C ILE A 27 -26.36 0.68 8.79
N GLY A 28 -27.18 1.70 9.02
CA GLY A 28 -26.73 3.05 9.38
C GLY A 28 -25.93 3.08 10.68
N ILE A 29 -26.41 2.40 11.73
CA ILE A 29 -25.69 2.31 13.01
C ILE A 29 -24.37 1.55 12.85
N LEU A 30 -24.39 0.42 12.15
CA LEU A 30 -23.18 -0.38 11.90
C LEU A 30 -22.15 0.40 11.08
N ALA A 31 -22.58 1.10 10.03
CA ALA A 31 -21.70 1.92 9.19
C ALA A 31 -21.02 3.04 10.00
N GLY A 32 -21.73 3.67 10.95
CA GLY A 32 -21.19 4.71 11.81
C GLY A 32 -19.98 4.26 12.65
N ILE A 33 -19.96 3.00 13.11
CA ILE A 33 -18.83 2.43 13.88
C ILE A 33 -17.79 1.83 12.92
N ALA A 34 -18.23 1.19 11.84
CA ALA A 34 -17.36 0.46 10.93
C ALA A 34 -16.43 1.37 10.13
N ILE A 35 -16.90 2.53 9.66
CA ILE A 35 -16.11 3.45 8.83
C ILE A 35 -14.85 3.95 9.57
N PRO A 36 -14.94 4.57 10.77
CA PRO A 36 -13.74 5.03 11.47
C PRO A 36 -12.83 3.87 11.90
N ALA A 37 -13.39 2.72 12.29
CA ALA A 37 -12.59 1.54 12.61
C ALA A 37 -11.79 1.04 11.41
N TYR A 38 -12.44 0.95 10.24
CA TYR A 38 -11.80 0.55 8.98
C TYR A 38 -10.67 1.49 8.60
N ASN A 39 -10.92 2.81 8.65
CA ASN A 39 -9.91 3.83 8.33
C ASN A 39 -8.67 3.75 9.24
N ASN A 40 -8.86 3.46 10.53
CA ASN A 40 -7.74 3.28 11.46
C ASN A 40 -6.91 2.02 11.13
N VAL A 41 -7.59 0.91 10.81
CA VAL A 41 -6.92 -0.35 10.44
C VAL A 41 -6.12 -0.19 9.15
N THR A 42 -6.70 0.43 8.12
CA THR A 42 -6.01 0.65 6.85
C THR A 42 -4.83 1.60 7.01
N THR A 43 -5.00 2.72 7.73
CA THR A 43 -3.92 3.66 8.00
C THR A 43 -2.75 3.00 8.74
N ASN A 44 -3.04 2.17 9.76
CA ASN A 44 -2.01 1.45 10.50
C ASN A 44 -1.31 0.38 9.66
N ALA A 45 -2.06 -0.32 8.79
CA ALA A 45 -1.47 -1.28 7.86
C ALA A 45 -0.52 -0.60 6.87
N MET A 46 -0.92 0.57 6.36
CA MET A 46 -0.10 1.39 5.48
C MET A 46 1.18 1.88 6.17
N LYS A 47 1.10 2.36 7.42
CA LYS A 47 2.29 2.75 8.21
C LYS A 47 3.28 1.59 8.36
N LYS A 48 2.77 0.41 8.72
CA LYS A 48 3.61 -0.80 8.85
C LYS A 48 4.25 -1.21 7.53
N ALA A 49 3.51 -1.15 6.42
CA ALA A 49 4.03 -1.43 5.09
C ALA A 49 5.12 -0.42 4.71
N HIS A 50 4.90 0.87 5.00
CA HIS A 50 5.90 1.91 4.76
C HIS A 50 7.20 1.65 5.55
N ASP A 51 7.09 1.40 6.85
CA ASP A 51 8.27 1.12 7.69
C ASP A 51 9.02 -0.14 7.24
N ALA A 52 8.31 -1.17 6.79
CA ALA A 52 8.92 -2.39 6.26
C ALA A 52 9.70 -2.12 4.96
N ASN A 53 9.12 -1.34 4.04
CA ASN A 53 9.80 -0.94 2.81
C ASN A 53 11.06 -0.12 3.10
N VAL A 54 10.98 0.86 3.99
CA VAL A 54 12.14 1.69 4.36
C VAL A 54 13.25 0.84 4.96
N ARG A 55 12.94 -0.08 5.90
CA ARG A 55 13.93 -1.00 6.46
C ARG A 55 14.57 -1.89 5.39
N THR A 56 13.79 -2.38 4.45
CA THR A 56 14.28 -3.21 3.35
C THR A 56 15.24 -2.42 2.46
N LEU A 57 14.89 -1.19 2.09
CA LEU A 57 15.72 -0.30 1.27
C LEU A 57 16.99 0.14 2.00
N MET A 58 16.91 0.49 3.28
CA MET A 58 18.09 0.79 4.11
C MET A 58 19.03 -0.41 4.18
N GLY A 59 18.49 -1.61 4.39
CA GLY A 59 19.26 -2.85 4.44
C GLY A 59 19.97 -3.13 3.11
N ALA A 60 19.28 -2.97 1.98
CA ALA A 60 19.84 -3.14 0.65
C ALA A 60 20.97 -2.14 0.34
N ALA A 61 20.77 -0.85 0.67
CA ALA A 61 21.80 0.17 0.47
C ALA A 61 22.99 0.00 1.41
N THR A 62 22.76 -0.43 2.66
CA THR A 62 23.84 -0.77 3.59
C THR A 62 24.63 -1.97 3.08
N ALA A 63 23.96 -3.00 2.56
CA ALA A 63 24.61 -4.16 1.96
C ALA A 63 25.47 -3.76 0.75
N CYS A 64 24.97 -2.84 -0.10
CA CYS A 64 25.72 -2.27 -1.22
C CYS A 64 27.00 -1.56 -0.78
N VAL A 65 26.92 -0.70 0.25
CA VAL A 65 28.11 -0.02 0.78
C VAL A 65 29.08 -1.02 1.42
N ALA A 66 28.57 -2.10 2.03
CA ALA A 66 29.40 -3.13 2.62
C ALA A 66 30.14 -4.00 1.58
N SER A 67 29.53 -4.29 0.43
CA SER A 67 30.11 -5.11 -0.64
C SER A 67 31.01 -4.32 -1.58
N GLU A 68 30.60 -3.10 -1.97
CA GLU A 68 31.27 -2.30 -2.99
C GLU A 68 32.08 -1.13 -2.41
N GLY A 69 31.94 -0.86 -1.10
CA GLY A 69 32.53 0.30 -0.45
C GLY A 69 31.70 1.57 -0.64
N LYS A 70 32.26 2.70 -0.23
CA LYS A 70 31.62 4.02 -0.42
C LYS A 70 31.71 4.45 -1.90
N PRO A 71 30.65 5.07 -2.46
CA PRO A 71 30.70 5.56 -3.82
C PRO A 71 31.62 6.79 -3.95
N SER A 72 32.14 7.05 -5.15
CA SER A 72 32.96 8.23 -5.46
C SER A 72 32.14 9.52 -5.63
N SER A 73 30.84 9.39 -5.88
CA SER A 73 29.85 10.46 -5.97
C SER A 73 28.54 10.01 -5.32
N ASP A 74 27.72 10.94 -4.84
CA ASP A 74 26.42 10.57 -4.25
C ASP A 74 25.60 9.72 -5.21
N VAL A 75 25.10 8.59 -4.72
CA VAL A 75 24.26 7.66 -5.49
C VAL A 75 22.83 7.81 -5.03
N ILE A 76 21.90 7.90 -5.97
CA ILE A 76 20.47 8.03 -5.69
C ILE A 76 19.73 6.87 -6.37
N TRP A 77 18.98 6.08 -5.59
CA TRP A 77 18.12 5.01 -6.08
C TRP A 77 16.66 5.44 -6.03
N ASN A 78 16.01 5.46 -7.19
CA ASN A 78 14.60 5.87 -7.33
C ASN A 78 13.77 4.83 -8.10
N GLY A 79 14.23 3.57 -8.18
CA GLY A 79 13.55 2.50 -8.92
C GLY A 79 13.69 2.55 -10.44
N THR A 80 14.38 3.56 -10.98
CA THR A 80 14.80 3.58 -12.38
C THR A 80 16.16 2.88 -12.52
N PRO A 81 16.37 2.05 -13.55
CA PRO A 81 17.68 1.45 -13.80
C PRO A 81 18.76 2.52 -13.93
N SER A 82 19.90 2.33 -13.26
CA SER A 82 21.04 3.24 -13.36
C SER A 82 21.93 2.83 -14.54
N SER A 83 22.48 3.80 -15.27
CA SER A 83 23.39 3.54 -16.40
C SER A 83 24.82 3.14 -15.98
N GLY A 84 25.12 3.04 -14.68
CA GLY A 84 26.41 2.57 -14.14
C GLY A 84 26.47 1.05 -13.93
N THR A 85 27.63 0.54 -13.49
CA THR A 85 27.86 -0.87 -13.11
C THR A 85 27.99 -1.08 -11.59
N THR A 86 28.33 -0.03 -10.84
CA THR A 86 28.49 -0.05 -9.38
C THR A 86 27.33 0.65 -8.68
N HIS A 87 27.11 0.27 -7.42
CA HIS A 87 26.08 0.78 -6.53
C HIS A 87 24.69 0.80 -7.16
N LYS A 88 24.34 -0.28 -7.87
CA LYS A 88 23.05 -0.44 -8.55
C LYS A 88 22.03 -1.08 -7.61
N TRP A 89 20.87 -0.47 -7.46
CA TRP A 89 19.83 -1.04 -6.62
C TRP A 89 19.36 -2.41 -7.12
N GLU A 90 19.43 -2.65 -8.43
CA GLU A 90 19.01 -3.88 -9.10
C GLU A 90 19.77 -5.13 -8.60
N ASN A 91 20.96 -4.94 -8.04
CA ASN A 91 21.76 -6.03 -7.47
C ASN A 91 21.38 -6.38 -6.03
N TYR A 92 20.66 -5.48 -5.33
CA TYR A 92 20.40 -5.60 -3.89
C TYR A 92 18.90 -5.64 -3.54
N VAL A 93 18.03 -5.16 -4.43
CA VAL A 93 16.58 -5.13 -4.25
C VAL A 93 15.92 -5.93 -5.36
N ASN A 94 15.13 -6.94 -4.99
CA ASN A 94 14.35 -7.70 -5.95
C ASN A 94 13.23 -6.82 -6.55
N PRO A 95 13.13 -6.70 -7.89
CA PRO A 95 12.07 -5.92 -8.52
C PRO A 95 10.67 -6.50 -8.26
N PRO A 96 9.61 -5.68 -8.28
CA PRO A 96 9.58 -4.25 -8.62
C PRO A 96 10.02 -3.33 -7.47
N TRP A 97 10.41 -2.10 -7.81
CA TRP A 97 10.71 -1.07 -6.81
C TRP A 97 9.49 -0.82 -5.90
N PRO A 98 9.66 -0.75 -4.57
CA PRO A 98 8.55 -0.51 -3.66
C PRO A 98 7.93 0.87 -3.92
N LYS A 99 6.61 0.95 -3.73
CA LYS A 99 5.84 2.20 -3.77
C LYS A 99 5.43 2.62 -2.37
N VAL A 100 5.36 3.92 -2.14
CA VAL A 100 4.82 4.45 -0.88
C VAL A 100 3.31 4.14 -0.85
N PRO A 101 2.76 3.57 0.24
CA PRO A 101 1.32 3.32 0.34
C PRO A 101 0.49 4.62 0.18
N ASP A 102 -0.59 4.55 -0.60
CA ASP A 102 -1.48 5.69 -0.86
C ASP A 102 -2.09 6.23 0.45
N GLY A 103 -2.21 7.56 0.56
CA GLY A 103 -2.76 8.22 1.75
C GLY A 103 -1.76 8.62 2.83
N HIS A 104 -0.46 8.36 2.62
CA HIS A 104 0.63 8.92 3.44
C HIS A 104 1.31 10.05 2.67
N SER A 105 1.22 11.27 3.20
CA SER A 105 1.80 12.45 2.57
C SER A 105 3.31 12.41 2.66
N SER A 106 3.97 12.09 1.55
CA SER A 106 5.35 12.47 1.33
C SER A 106 5.47 12.85 -0.14
N ALA A 107 6.11 13.99 -0.39
CA ALA A 107 6.23 14.60 -1.70
C ALA A 107 6.80 13.60 -2.72
N GLY A 108 5.92 13.00 -3.52
CA GLY A 108 6.24 11.92 -4.46
C GLY A 108 5.87 10.54 -3.91
N ASN A 109 5.08 9.78 -4.67
CA ASN A 109 4.57 8.45 -4.30
C ASN A 109 5.65 7.34 -4.32
N SER A 110 6.93 7.69 -4.20
CA SER A 110 8.06 6.82 -4.47
C SER A 110 9.15 6.99 -3.42
N TYR A 111 9.83 5.89 -3.10
CA TYR A 111 11.03 5.93 -2.27
C TYR A 111 12.24 6.41 -3.06
N SER A 112 13.08 7.21 -2.40
CA SER A 112 14.41 7.59 -2.84
C SER A 112 15.43 7.17 -1.78
N VAL A 113 16.46 6.43 -2.18
CA VAL A 113 17.59 6.09 -1.30
C VAL A 113 18.79 6.89 -1.75
N THR A 114 19.40 7.66 -0.85
CA THR A 114 20.65 8.39 -1.12
C THR A 114 21.78 7.76 -0.33
N ILE A 115 22.85 7.41 -1.02
CA ILE A 115 24.11 6.94 -0.44
C ILE A 115 25.12 8.07 -0.63
N LYS A 116 25.58 8.65 0.49
CA LYS A 116 26.53 9.77 0.48
C LYS A 116 27.95 9.27 0.23
N ALA A 117 28.66 9.93 -0.69
CA ALA A 117 30.06 9.63 -0.98
C ALA A 117 31.02 10.07 0.16
N SER A 118 30.63 11.07 0.94
CA SER A 118 31.44 11.65 2.01
C SER A 118 31.74 10.65 3.13
N ASP A 119 30.71 9.93 3.58
CA ASP A 119 30.73 9.09 4.78
C ASP A 119 30.11 7.70 4.57
N GLY A 120 29.55 7.41 3.40
CA GLY A 120 28.81 6.18 3.14
C GLY A 120 27.45 6.13 3.83
N SER A 121 26.97 7.26 4.38
CA SER A 121 25.68 7.30 5.06
C SER A 121 24.55 7.03 4.08
N VAL A 122 23.61 6.20 4.53
CA VAL A 122 22.42 5.81 3.77
C VAL A 122 21.22 6.55 4.35
N THR A 123 20.53 7.30 3.51
CA THR A 123 19.27 7.95 3.86
C THR A 123 18.17 7.47 2.94
N VAL A 124 17.00 7.16 3.50
CA VAL A 124 15.81 6.78 2.74
C VAL A 124 14.76 7.85 2.95
N THR A 125 14.23 8.36 1.85
CA THR A 125 13.14 9.34 1.82
C THR A 125 11.94 8.69 1.15
N PRO A 126 10.73 8.73 1.74
CA PRO A 126 10.43 9.24 3.07
C PRO A 126 11.02 8.40 4.21
N ALA A 127 11.41 9.06 5.31
CA ALA A 127 12.08 8.44 6.46
C ALA A 127 11.08 7.71 7.38
N LEU A 128 11.58 6.81 8.23
CA LEU A 128 10.77 6.09 9.21
C LEU A 128 9.96 7.05 10.09
N GLY A 129 8.67 6.78 10.25
CA GLY A 129 7.79 7.59 11.08
C GLY A 129 7.40 8.96 10.50
N SER A 130 7.73 9.24 9.23
CA SER A 130 7.22 10.41 8.52
C SER A 130 5.76 10.16 8.14
N TYR A 131 4.81 10.58 8.97
CA TYR A 131 3.36 10.46 8.74
C TYR A 131 2.61 11.73 9.09
#